data_AF-A0AAU0RAA6-F1
#
_entry.id   AF-A0AAU0RAA6-F1
#
_cell.length_a   1.000
_cell.length_b   1.000
_cell.length_c   1.000
_cell.angle_alpha   90.00
_cell.angle_beta   90.00
_cell.angle_gamma   90.00
#
_symmetry.space_group_name_H-M   'P 1'
#
loop_
_entity.id
_entity.type
_entity.pdbx_description
1 polymer ?
#
loop_
_entity_poly.entity_id
_entity_poly.type
_entity_poly.pdbx_seq_one_letter_code
_entity_poly.pdbx_strand_id
1 'polypeptide(L)'
;MKAGQFIHASSLLDASIFEDVIIFITEQDEKGAMGFVVNKQFSRGLTELEEFKNGKPFPLYEGGPVDQEHLFFVHQRPDLIPDGTHISDKVYYGGDFKTAVAHINKGTLTTQDIKIFIGYCGWDNTELEAEIEEGSWTVAATGALF
;
A
#
# COMPACT_ATOMS: atom_id res chain seq x y z
N MET A 1 -14.58 7.96 -6.65
CA MET A 1 -13.56 6.89 -6.87
C MET A 1 -14.04 5.56 -6.26
N LYS A 2 -13.36 4.42 -6.44
CA LYS A 2 -13.61 3.17 -5.68
C LYS A 2 -12.30 2.55 -5.17
N ALA A 3 -12.39 1.85 -4.04
CA ALA A 3 -11.31 0.98 -3.57
C ALA A 3 -10.98 -0.10 -4.60
N GLY A 4 -9.70 -0.50 -4.68
CA GLY A 4 -9.18 -1.44 -5.66
C GLY A 4 -8.73 -0.83 -6.98
N GLN A 5 -8.81 0.50 -7.12
CA GLN A 5 -8.34 1.23 -8.29
C GLN A 5 -6.99 1.91 -8.02
N PHE A 6 -6.34 2.33 -9.09
CA PHE A 6 -5.07 3.05 -9.03
C PHE A 6 -5.27 4.52 -9.40
N ILE A 7 -4.44 5.39 -8.84
CA ILE A 7 -4.26 6.77 -9.30
C ILE A 7 -2.80 7.02 -9.63
N HIS A 8 -2.59 7.80 -10.67
CA HIS A 8 -1.27 8.17 -11.18
C HIS A 8 -1.11 9.68 -10.99
N ALA A 9 0.01 10.08 -10.40
CA ALA A 9 0.38 11.48 -10.31
C ALA A 9 0.49 12.08 -11.71
N SER A 10 -0.06 13.28 -11.90
CA SER A 10 0.16 14.06 -13.11
C SER A 10 1.37 14.99 -12.93
N SER A 11 1.77 15.66 -14.01
CA SER A 11 2.86 16.64 -13.99
C SER A 11 2.58 17.87 -13.09
N LEU A 12 1.35 18.03 -12.59
CA LEU A 12 1.04 19.07 -11.60
C LEU A 12 1.70 18.79 -10.24
N LEU A 13 2.07 17.53 -9.99
CA LEU A 13 2.70 17.08 -8.76
C LEU A 13 4.23 16.95 -8.89
N ASP A 14 4.82 17.40 -10.00
CA ASP A 14 6.27 17.43 -10.19
C ASP A 14 6.95 18.26 -9.08
N ALA A 15 8.13 17.82 -8.63
CA ALA A 15 8.87 18.39 -7.50
C ALA A 15 8.15 18.31 -6.14
N SER A 16 7.10 17.51 -6.01
CA SER A 16 6.46 17.16 -4.74
C SER A 16 6.89 15.77 -4.25
N ILE A 17 6.43 15.37 -3.07
CA ILE A 17 6.63 14.00 -2.57
C ILE A 17 5.88 12.93 -3.39
N PHE A 18 4.98 13.36 -4.28
CA PHE A 18 4.16 12.52 -5.15
C PHE A 18 4.59 12.53 -6.62
N GLU A 19 5.77 13.09 -6.93
CA GLU A 19 6.35 13.00 -8.28
C GLU A 19 6.51 11.53 -8.71
N ASP A 20 6.03 11.21 -9.92
CA ASP A 20 6.01 9.86 -10.52
C ASP A 20 5.37 8.75 -9.66
N VAL A 21 4.51 9.11 -8.71
CA VAL A 21 3.89 8.14 -7.80
C VAL A 21 2.67 7.47 -8.43
N ILE A 22 2.54 6.16 -8.16
CA ILE A 22 1.34 5.37 -8.39
C ILE A 22 0.78 4.96 -7.03
N ILE A 23 -0.49 5.26 -6.77
CA ILE A 23 -1.18 4.92 -5.52
C ILE A 23 -2.28 3.90 -5.79
N PHE A 24 -2.32 2.84 -4.97
CA PHE A 24 -3.43 1.89 -4.93
C PHE A 24 -4.40 2.26 -3.80
N ILE A 25 -5.67 2.51 -4.13
CA ILE A 25 -6.69 2.90 -3.17
C ILE A 25 -7.24 1.65 -2.47
N THR A 26 -7.14 1.60 -1.14
CA THR A 26 -7.58 0.48 -0.30
C THR A 26 -8.90 0.76 0.42
N GLU A 27 -9.24 2.03 0.63
CA GLU A 27 -10.49 2.45 1.25
C GLU A 27 -11.02 3.72 0.56
N GLN A 28 -12.34 3.79 0.37
CA GLN A 28 -13.05 4.98 -0.08
C GLN A 28 -14.44 4.94 0.55
N ASP A 29 -14.73 5.85 1.46
CA ASP A 29 -16.03 5.95 2.12
C ASP A 29 -16.43 7.42 2.38
N GLU A 30 -17.48 7.63 3.18
CA GLU A 30 -17.96 8.98 3.53
C GLU A 30 -16.99 9.76 4.43
N LYS A 31 -15.98 9.12 5.02
CA LYS A 31 -14.97 9.78 5.85
C LYS A 31 -13.78 10.24 5.03
N GLY A 32 -13.48 9.56 3.92
CA GLY A 32 -12.38 9.92 3.04
C GLY A 32 -11.84 8.75 2.23
N ALA A 33 -10.56 8.84 1.89
CA ALA A 33 -9.84 7.83 1.11
C ALA A 33 -8.55 7.40 1.80
N MET A 34 -8.15 6.16 1.56
CA MET A 34 -6.85 5.64 1.96
C MET A 34 -6.22 4.86 0.81
N GLY A 35 -4.91 5.01 0.63
CA GLY A 35 -4.15 4.22 -0.33
C GLY A 35 -2.67 4.14 -0.02
N PHE A 36 -1.96 3.35 -0.81
CA PHE A 36 -0.51 3.17 -0.68
C PHE A 36 0.20 3.50 -1.98
N VAL A 37 1.31 4.24 -1.88
CA VAL A 37 2.28 4.35 -2.97
C VAL A 37 2.89 2.96 -3.23
N VAL A 38 2.74 2.45 -4.44
CA VAL A 38 3.10 1.05 -4.77
C VAL A 38 4.43 0.91 -5.50
N ASN A 39 4.94 1.99 -6.07
CA ASN A 39 6.11 2.01 -6.94
C ASN A 39 7.35 2.65 -6.29
N LYS A 40 7.33 2.88 -4.98
CA LYS A 40 8.45 3.46 -4.24
C LYS A 40 8.95 2.53 -3.14
N GLN A 41 10.08 1.90 -3.38
CA GLN A 41 10.70 1.02 -2.38
C GLN A 41 11.39 1.86 -1.30
N PHE A 42 11.22 1.49 -0.04
CA PHE A 42 11.91 2.12 1.07
C PHE A 42 13.39 1.71 1.08
N SER A 43 14.26 2.61 1.55
CA SER A 43 15.71 2.39 1.58
C SER A 43 16.13 1.20 2.45
N ARG A 44 15.30 0.82 3.42
CA ARG A 44 15.56 -0.25 4.38
C ARG A 44 14.58 -1.41 4.21
N GLY A 45 15.05 -2.63 4.38
CA GLY A 45 14.22 -3.83 4.42
C GLY A 45 13.63 -4.13 5.80
N LEU A 46 12.71 -5.09 5.85
CA LEU A 46 12.01 -5.51 7.07
C LEU A 46 12.98 -5.92 8.19
N THR A 47 14.02 -6.68 7.85
CA THR A 47 15.04 -7.16 8.80
C THR A 47 15.98 -6.07 9.32
N GLU A 48 15.89 -4.85 8.80
CA GLU A 48 16.63 -3.73 9.37
C GLU A 48 15.87 -3.07 10.53
N LEU A 49 14.60 -3.42 10.72
CA LEU A 49 13.86 -3.06 11.91
C LEU A 49 14.23 -4.02 13.03
N GLU A 50 14.51 -3.49 14.22
CA GLU A 50 15.01 -4.26 15.36
C GLU A 50 14.10 -5.44 15.74
N GLU A 51 12.78 -5.26 15.59
CA GLU A 51 11.76 -6.29 15.85
C GLU A 51 11.91 -7.52 14.93
N PHE A 52 12.35 -7.33 13.68
CA PHE A 52 12.41 -8.39 12.66
C PHE A 52 13.84 -8.79 12.26
N LYS A 53 14.86 -8.33 12.99
CA LYS A 53 16.28 -8.52 12.62
C LYS A 53 16.75 -9.96 12.41
N ASN A 54 16.08 -10.92 13.04
CA ASN A 54 16.39 -12.35 12.93
C ASN A 54 15.56 -13.07 11.85
N GLY A 55 14.74 -12.33 11.10
CA GLY A 55 13.89 -12.85 10.04
C GLY A 55 14.61 -12.99 8.70
N LYS A 56 13.82 -13.29 7.67
CA LYS A 56 14.28 -13.32 6.28
C LYS A 56 14.23 -11.90 5.69
N PRO A 57 15.25 -11.44 4.95
CA PRO A 57 15.20 -10.16 4.26
C PRO A 57 13.97 -10.05 3.37
N PHE A 58 13.25 -8.95 3.49
CA PHE A 58 12.03 -8.67 2.74
C PHE A 58 11.92 -7.16 2.48
N PRO A 59 11.55 -6.71 1.27
CA PRO A 59 11.48 -5.28 0.96
C PRO A 59 10.33 -4.59 1.71
N LEU A 60 10.56 -3.33 2.04
CA LEU A 60 9.52 -2.40 2.48
C LEU A 60 9.30 -1.35 1.40
N TYR A 61 8.11 -0.77 1.39
CA TYR A 61 7.72 0.29 0.46
C TYR A 61 7.34 1.54 1.25
N GLU A 62 7.63 2.71 0.69
CA GLU A 62 7.09 3.96 1.21
C GLU A 62 5.62 4.00 0.82
N GLY A 63 4.70 3.84 1.78
CA GLY A 63 3.27 3.82 1.50
C GLY A 63 2.65 5.21 1.44
N GLY A 64 3.24 6.19 2.11
CA GLY A 64 2.85 7.60 2.04
C GLY A 64 3.35 8.42 3.23
N PRO A 65 2.93 9.69 3.33
CA PRO A 65 3.41 10.61 4.36
C PRO A 65 2.73 10.44 5.72
N VAL A 66 1.59 9.74 5.79
CA VAL A 66 0.81 9.58 7.02
C VAL A 66 1.25 8.33 7.76
N ASP A 67 1.37 8.43 9.09
CA ASP A 67 1.61 7.32 10.00
C ASP A 67 2.86 6.47 9.70
N GLN A 68 3.98 7.15 9.43
CA GLN A 68 5.26 6.55 9.04
C GLN A 68 5.98 5.77 10.17
N GLU A 69 5.34 5.63 11.34
CA GLU A 69 5.82 4.79 12.44
C GLU A 69 5.24 3.36 12.39
N HIS A 70 4.18 3.14 11.59
CA HIS A 70 3.48 1.87 11.50
C HIS A 70 3.68 1.15 10.17
N LEU A 71 3.60 -0.18 10.24
CA LEU A 71 3.63 -1.07 9.10
C LEU A 71 2.22 -1.44 8.66
N PHE A 72 2.00 -1.35 7.36
CA PHE A 72 0.78 -1.76 6.69
C PHE A 72 1.11 -2.80 5.63
N PHE A 73 0.14 -3.59 5.19
CA PHE A 73 0.38 -4.52 4.09
C PHE A 73 -0.88 -4.85 3.31
N VAL A 74 -0.67 -5.22 2.05
CA VAL A 74 -1.68 -5.83 1.17
C VAL A 74 -1.17 -7.17 0.68
N HIS A 75 -2.06 -8.13 0.50
CA HIS A 75 -1.70 -9.49 0.09
C HIS A 75 -2.79 -10.15 -0.75
N GLN A 76 -2.43 -11.26 -1.41
CA GLN A 76 -3.34 -12.09 -2.20
C GLN A 76 -3.56 -13.50 -1.65
N ARG A 77 -3.29 -13.68 -0.34
CA ARG A 77 -3.24 -14.98 0.35
C ARG A 77 -4.16 -15.04 1.57
N PRO A 78 -5.49 -14.90 1.40
CA PRO A 78 -6.45 -15.06 2.50
C PRO A 78 -6.46 -16.48 3.07
N ASP A 79 -5.92 -17.46 2.34
CA ASP A 79 -5.70 -18.84 2.79
C ASP A 79 -4.57 -18.98 3.81
N LEU A 80 -3.61 -18.04 3.83
CA LEU A 80 -2.49 -18.05 4.77
C LEU A 80 -2.61 -17.00 5.86
N ILE A 81 -3.16 -15.82 5.54
CA ILE A 81 -3.26 -14.68 6.47
C ILE A 81 -4.74 -14.48 6.81
N PRO A 82 -5.17 -14.82 8.04
CA PRO A 82 -6.54 -14.57 8.48
C PRO A 82 -6.79 -13.08 8.76
N ASP A 83 -8.06 -12.72 8.89
CA ASP A 83 -8.55 -11.40 9.31
C ASP A 83 -8.22 -10.22 8.38
N GLY A 84 -7.78 -10.50 7.15
CA GLY A 84 -7.61 -9.50 6.11
C GLY A 84 -8.95 -8.99 5.59
N THR A 85 -9.03 -7.68 5.28
CA THR A 85 -10.22 -7.06 4.68
C THR A 85 -10.14 -7.16 3.16
N HIS A 86 -11.16 -7.73 2.52
CA HIS A 86 -11.22 -7.82 1.06
C HIS A 86 -11.41 -6.42 0.44
N ILE A 87 -10.59 -6.07 -0.56
CA ILE A 87 -10.65 -4.78 -1.26
C ILE A 87 -11.28 -4.96 -2.64
N SER A 88 -10.61 -5.73 -3.50
CA SER A 88 -11.01 -6.00 -4.87
C SER A 88 -10.30 -7.26 -5.38
N ASP A 89 -10.93 -7.97 -6.32
CA ASP A 89 -10.39 -9.19 -6.92
C ASP A 89 -9.82 -10.17 -5.89
N LYS A 90 -8.49 -10.39 -5.89
CA LYS A 90 -7.77 -11.24 -4.96
C LYS A 90 -6.98 -10.46 -3.91
N VAL A 91 -7.14 -9.14 -3.83
CA VAL A 91 -6.36 -8.26 -2.95
C VAL A 91 -7.10 -8.05 -1.63
N TYR A 92 -6.34 -8.24 -0.55
CA TYR A 92 -6.77 -8.05 0.82
C TYR A 92 -5.84 -7.05 1.50
N TYR A 93 -6.40 -6.21 2.35
CA TYR A 93 -5.68 -5.27 3.20
C TYR A 93 -5.60 -5.80 4.63
N GLY A 94 -4.40 -5.74 5.22
CA GLY A 94 -4.16 -6.14 6.58
C GLY A 94 -4.41 -7.63 6.85
N GLY A 95 -4.73 -7.94 8.10
CA GLY A 95 -4.84 -9.29 8.65
C GLY A 95 -3.81 -9.56 9.74
N ASP A 96 -3.66 -10.81 10.16
CA ASP A 96 -2.71 -11.17 11.21
C ASP A 96 -1.25 -11.01 10.74
N PHE A 97 -0.64 -9.88 11.11
CA PHE A 97 0.71 -9.53 10.69
C PHE A 97 1.77 -10.54 11.16
N LYS A 98 1.59 -11.12 12.35
CA LYS A 98 2.50 -12.13 12.89
C LYS A 98 2.54 -13.37 12.00
N THR A 99 1.38 -13.80 11.51
CA THR A 99 1.24 -14.92 10.57
C THR A 99 1.88 -14.59 9.23
N ALA A 100 1.66 -13.37 8.72
CA ALA A 100 2.32 -12.90 7.49
C ALA A 100 3.85 -12.97 7.60
N VAL A 101 4.44 -12.42 8.68
CA VAL A 101 5.89 -12.47 8.94
C VAL A 101 6.39 -13.90 9.09
N ALA A 102 5.64 -14.78 9.78
CA ALA A 102 6.02 -16.18 9.92
C ALA A 102 6.08 -16.90 8.55
N HIS A 103 5.15 -16.60 7.64
CA HIS A 103 5.14 -17.17 6.30
C HIS A 103 6.19 -16.57 5.36
N ILE A 104 6.53 -15.28 5.53
CA ILE A 104 7.69 -14.65 4.85
C ILE A 104 8.98 -15.36 5.28
N ASN A 105 9.18 -15.56 6.58
CA ASN A 105 10.37 -16.21 7.14
C ASN A 105 10.50 -17.67 6.66
N LYS A 106 9.38 -18.38 6.50
CA LYS A 106 9.35 -19.74 5.91
C LYS A 106 9.55 -19.76 4.39
N GLY A 107 9.46 -18.61 3.71
CA GLY A 107 9.53 -18.49 2.26
C GLY A 107 8.26 -18.93 1.51
N THR A 108 7.14 -19.10 2.21
CA THR A 108 5.84 -19.44 1.62
C THR A 108 5.03 -18.23 1.16
N LEU A 109 5.42 -17.03 1.63
CA LEU A 109 5.00 -15.75 1.07
C LEU A 109 6.21 -15.07 0.45
N THR A 110 6.01 -14.54 -0.75
CA THR A 110 7.02 -13.81 -1.53
C THR A 110 6.52 -12.41 -1.88
N THR A 111 7.36 -11.60 -2.53
CA THR A 111 6.97 -10.28 -3.02
C THR A 111 5.87 -10.33 -4.10
N GLN A 112 5.62 -11.51 -4.69
CA GLN A 112 4.49 -11.73 -5.59
C GLN A 112 3.17 -11.93 -4.85
N ASP A 113 3.21 -12.14 -3.53
CA ASP A 113 2.04 -12.47 -2.72
C ASP A 113 1.64 -11.37 -1.74
N ILE A 114 2.61 -10.58 -1.27
CA ILE A 114 2.44 -9.59 -0.21
C ILE A 114 3.39 -8.41 -0.44
N LYS A 115 2.89 -7.20 -0.15
CA LYS A 115 3.66 -5.96 -0.14
C LYS A 115 3.44 -5.27 1.20
N ILE A 116 4.55 -4.88 1.85
CA ILE A 116 4.56 -4.24 3.17
C ILE A 116 5.00 -2.79 3.00
N PHE A 117 4.27 -1.88 3.63
CA PHE A 117 4.43 -0.45 3.52
C PHE A 117 4.75 0.18 4.88
N ILE A 118 5.49 1.28 4.86
CA ILE A 118 5.60 2.22 5.97
C ILE A 118 4.72 3.43 5.64
N GLY A 119 3.77 3.72 6.53
CA GLY A 119 2.80 4.78 6.32
C GLY A 119 1.85 4.56 5.15
N TYR A 120 0.99 5.55 4.90
CA TYR A 120 -0.04 5.54 3.85
C TYR A 120 -0.34 6.96 3.32
N CYS A 121 -1.08 7.03 2.23
CA CYS A 121 -1.70 8.24 1.70
C CYS A 121 -3.16 8.29 2.17
N GLY A 122 -3.54 9.38 2.82
CA GLY A 122 -4.90 9.61 3.30
C GLY A 122 -5.46 10.89 2.70
N TRP A 123 -6.75 10.90 2.49
CA TRP A 123 -7.52 12.07 2.05
C TRP A 123 -8.73 12.23 2.95
N ASP A 124 -9.04 13.47 3.28
CA ASP A 124 -10.30 13.80 3.94
C ASP A 124 -11.47 13.65 2.96
N ASN A 125 -12.70 13.73 3.50
CA ASN A 125 -13.91 13.64 2.71
C ASN A 125 -13.88 14.62 1.51
N THR A 126 -14.17 14.09 0.32
CA THR A 126 -14.17 14.79 -0.99
C THR A 126 -12.83 15.32 -1.50
N GLU A 127 -11.74 15.25 -0.73
CA GLU A 127 -10.45 15.81 -1.14
C GLU A 127 -9.87 15.05 -2.34
N LEU A 128 -9.90 13.71 -2.33
CA LEU A 128 -9.43 12.91 -3.46
C LEU A 128 -10.24 13.19 -4.74
N GLU A 129 -11.57 13.28 -4.63
CA GLU A 129 -12.42 13.66 -5.75
C GLU A 129 -12.06 15.03 -6.32
N ALA A 130 -11.84 16.03 -5.47
CA ALA A 130 -11.45 17.37 -5.89
C ALA A 130 -10.08 17.36 -6.59
N GLU A 131 -9.08 16.66 -6.05
CA GLU A 131 -7.75 16.57 -6.67
C GLU A 131 -7.78 15.85 -8.02
N ILE A 132 -8.68 14.87 -8.20
CA ILE A 132 -8.93 14.24 -9.51
C ILE A 132 -9.58 15.24 -10.48
N GLU A 133 -10.57 16.02 -10.04
CA GLU A 133 -11.23 17.04 -10.86
C GLU A 133 -10.27 18.17 -11.28
N GLU A 134 -9.35 18.54 -10.40
CA GLU A 134 -8.29 19.52 -10.65
C GLU A 134 -7.17 18.98 -11.55
N GLY A 135 -7.12 17.65 -11.77
CA GLY A 135 -6.17 17.00 -12.65
C GLY A 135 -4.84 16.62 -12.00
N SER A 136 -4.73 16.70 -10.67
CA SER A 136 -3.56 16.23 -9.92
C SER A 136 -3.39 14.71 -10.04
N TRP A 137 -4.51 13.98 -10.15
CA TRP A 137 -4.53 12.52 -10.28
C TRP A 137 -5.29 12.05 -11.50
N THR A 138 -4.74 11.04 -12.17
CA THR A 138 -5.46 10.28 -13.21
C THR A 138 -5.85 8.91 -12.70
N VAL A 139 -7.14 8.57 -12.79
CA VAL A 139 -7.66 7.26 -12.38
C VAL A 139 -7.32 6.19 -13.42
N ALA A 140 -6.74 5.09 -12.96
CA ALA A 140 -6.46 3.90 -13.75
C ALA A 140 -7.20 2.68 -13.19
N ALA A 141 -7.92 1.96 -14.06
CA ALA A 141 -8.66 0.76 -13.67
C ALA A 141 -7.75 -0.46 -13.41
N THR A 142 -6.51 -0.43 -13.90
CA THR A 142 -5.57 -1.55 -13.81
C THR A 142 -4.17 -1.03 -13.52
N GLY A 143 -3.48 -1.67 -12.59
CA GLY A 143 -2.10 -1.41 -12.22
C GLY A 143 -1.43 -2.68 -11.69
N ALA A 144 -0.10 -2.69 -11.66
CA ALA A 144 0.67 -3.80 -11.11
C ALA A 144 0.95 -3.55 -9.62
N LEU A 145 0.36 -4.37 -8.74
CA LEU A 145 0.59 -4.29 -7.30
C LEU A 145 1.74 -5.20 -6.84
N PHE A 146 1.85 -6.40 -7.43
CA PHE A 146 2.81 -7.45 -7.11
C PHE A 146 3.67 -7.83 -8.33
#